data_AF-A0A7K1DJ77-F1
#
_entry.id   AF-A0A7K1DJ77-F1
#
_cell.length_a   1.000
_cell.length_b   1.000
_cell.length_c   1.000
_cell.angle_alpha   90.00
_cell.angle_beta   90.00
_cell.angle_gamma   90.00
#
_symmetry.space_group_name_H-M   'P 1'
#
loop_
_entity.id
_entity.type
_entity.pdbx_description
1 polymer ?
#
loop_
_entity_poly.entity_id
_entity_poly.type
_entity_poly.pdbx_seq_one_letter_code
_entity_poly.pdbx_strand_id
1 'polypeptide(L)'
;SMLLSLFGMNISFFNSSSPMSIGFSFIVAGLAAMNLALDFDFIERGEKAGLPKHMEWYAAFGLMVTIVWLYLEILRLLAKLRDR
;
A
#
# COMPACT_ATOMS: atom_id res chain seq x y z
N SER A 1 20.95 17.71 10.46
CA SER A 1 21.65 16.79 9.55
C SER A 1 23.08 17.22 9.19
N MET A 2 23.68 18.24 9.83
CA MET A 2 25.02 18.72 9.44
C MET A 2 26.20 17.87 9.96
N LEU A 3 26.10 17.28 11.17
CA LEU A 3 27.21 16.52 11.78
C LEU A 3 27.48 15.16 11.12
N LEU A 4 26.48 14.58 10.47
CA LEU A 4 26.54 13.24 9.85
C LEU A 4 27.15 13.29 8.44
N SER A 5 27.11 14.46 7.79
CA SER A 5 27.68 14.70 6.45
C SER A 5 29.20 14.83 6.45
N LEU A 6 29.83 15.08 7.60
CA LEU A 6 31.26 15.43 7.71
C LEU A 6 32.16 14.19 7.85
N PHE A 7 31.60 13.04 8.24
CA PHE A 7 32.34 11.79 8.48
C PHE A 7 32.41 10.85 7.27
N GLY A 8 32.13 11.32 6.05
CA GLY A 8 32.18 10.49 4.83
C GLY A 8 31.12 9.37 4.78
N MET A 9 30.35 9.19 5.84
CA MET A 9 29.15 8.36 5.87
C MET A 9 28.01 9.19 5.27
N ASN A 10 28.10 9.37 3.96
CA ASN A 10 26.96 9.79 3.19
C ASN A 10 25.89 8.71 3.42
N ILE A 11 24.91 8.99 4.28
CA ILE A 11 23.68 8.21 4.38
C ILE A 11 22.85 8.53 3.12
N SER A 12 23.45 8.25 1.96
CA SER A 12 22.81 8.12 0.65
C SER A 12 22.09 6.78 0.53
N PHE A 13 22.02 5.99 1.60
CA PHE A 13 21.13 4.84 1.69
C PHE A 13 19.65 5.24 1.63
N PHE A 14 19.29 6.48 1.97
CA PHE A 14 17.90 6.96 1.90
C PHE A 14 17.60 7.87 0.71
N ASN A 15 18.62 8.38 0.01
CA ASN A 15 18.45 9.32 -1.11
C ASN A 15 18.83 8.73 -2.47
N SER A 16 19.22 7.45 -2.51
CA SER A 16 19.38 6.75 -3.77
C SER A 16 18.05 6.08 -4.13
N SER A 17 17.45 6.57 -5.22
CA SER A 17 16.42 5.93 -6.04
C SER A 17 16.89 4.56 -6.57
N SER A 18 17.26 3.65 -5.66
CA SER A 18 17.72 2.31 -5.97
C SER A 18 16.59 1.58 -6.71
N PRO A 19 16.87 0.88 -7.84
CA PRO A 19 15.91 0.01 -8.52
C PRO A 19 15.20 -0.96 -7.55
N MET A 20 15.86 -1.29 -6.43
CA MET A 20 15.30 -2.07 -5.34
C MET A 20 14.06 -1.41 -4.69
N SER A 21 14.06 -0.08 -4.55
CA SER A 21 12.95 0.68 -3.96
C SER A 21 11.70 0.66 -4.85
N ILE A 22 11.86 0.63 -6.18
CA ILE A 22 10.76 0.53 -7.15
C ILE A 22 10.22 -0.90 -7.18
N GLY A 23 11.11 -1.91 -7.22
CA GLY A 23 10.71 -3.32 -7.15
C GLY A 23 9.93 -3.64 -5.87
N PHE A 24 10.42 -3.17 -4.72
CA PHE A 24 9.73 -3.30 -3.44
C PHE A 24 8.33 -2.64 -3.48
N SER A 25 8.26 -1.42 -4.02
CA SER A 25 7.02 -0.67 -4.17
C SER A 25 5.99 -1.39 -5.07
N PHE A 26 6.44 -2.03 -6.15
CA PHE A 26 5.58 -2.82 -7.04
C PHE A 26 5.06 -4.10 -6.34
N ILE A 27 5.92 -4.79 -5.58
CA ILE A 27 5.53 -5.96 -4.78
C ILE A 27 4.48 -5.56 -3.74
N VAL A 28 4.69 -4.46 -3.01
CA VAL A 28 3.74 -3.98 -1.99
C VAL A 28 2.39 -3.64 -2.60
N ALA A 29 2.34 -2.97 -3.75
CA ALA A 29 1.07 -2.70 -4.43
C ALA A 29 0.37 -3.98 -4.94
N GLY A 30 1.13 -4.95 -5.46
CA GLY A 30 0.58 -6.25 -5.83
C GLY A 30 0.01 -7.02 -4.63
N LEU A 31 0.74 -7.03 -3.51
CA LEU A 31 0.32 -7.68 -2.26
C LEU A 31 -0.95 -7.01 -1.69
N ALA A 32 -1.04 -5.68 -1.76
CA ALA A 32 -2.21 -4.92 -1.36
C ALA A 32 -3.43 -5.20 -2.25
N ALA A 33 -3.25 -5.32 -3.57
CA ALA A 33 -4.34 -5.68 -4.48
C ALA A 33 -4.87 -7.09 -4.20
N MET A 34 -3.99 -8.05 -3.91
CA MET A 34 -4.40 -9.38 -3.45
C MET A 34 -5.14 -9.31 -2.12
N ASN A 35 -4.68 -8.50 -1.17
CA ASN A 35 -5.34 -8.33 0.12
C ASN A 35 -6.76 -7.76 -0.04
N LEU A 36 -6.94 -6.77 -0.92
CA LEU A 36 -8.25 -6.23 -1.24
C LEU A 36 -9.20 -7.24 -1.89
N ALA A 37 -8.68 -8.09 -2.78
CA ALA A 37 -9.46 -9.17 -3.37
C ALA A 37 -9.89 -10.22 -2.33
N LEU A 38 -9.00 -10.54 -1.38
CA LEU A 38 -9.31 -11.43 -0.25
C LEU A 38 -10.32 -10.79 0.71
N ASP A 39 -10.18 -9.50 1.02
CA ASP A 39 -11.13 -8.75 1.84
C ASP A 39 -12.53 -8.78 1.20
N PHE A 40 -12.61 -8.59 -0.12
CA PHE A 40 -13.87 -8.66 -0.85
C PHE A 40 -14.49 -10.07 -0.83
N ASP A 41 -13.68 -11.11 -1.09
CA ASP A 41 -14.15 -12.51 -1.08
C ASP A 41 -14.58 -12.96 0.34
N PHE A 42 -13.93 -12.44 1.38
CA PHE A 42 -14.31 -12.70 2.77
C PHE A 42 -15.67 -12.08 3.11
N ILE A 43 -15.94 -10.87 2.62
CA ILE A 43 -17.20 -10.17 2.81
C ILE A 43 -18.34 -10.86 2.05
N GLU A 44 -18.08 -11.29 0.81
CA GLU A 44 -19.08 -12.00 -0.01
C GLU A 44 -19.45 -13.37 0.59
N ARG A 45 -18.45 -14.11 1.10
CA ARG A 45 -18.69 -15.37 1.82
C ARG A 45 -19.40 -15.13 3.16
N GLY A 46 -19.08 -14.04 3.84
CA GLY A 46 -19.73 -13.65 5.09
C GLY A 46 -21.20 -13.30 4.92
N GLU A 47 -21.54 -12.58 3.85
CA GLU A 47 -22.93 -12.26 3.48
C GLU A 47 -23.71 -13.54 3.14
N LYS A 48 -23.15 -14.42 2.29
CA LYS A 48 -23.75 -15.72 1.94
C LYS A 48 -23.94 -16.65 3.14
N ALA A 49 -23.12 -16.51 4.18
CA ALA A 49 -23.24 -17.26 5.43
C ALA A 49 -24.36 -16.73 6.36
N GLY A 50 -25.07 -15.65 5.97
CA GLY A 50 -26.18 -15.08 6.73
C GLY A 50 -25.73 -14.24 7.92
N LEU A 51 -24.53 -13.65 7.86
CA LEU A 51 -24.06 -12.75 8.92
C LEU A 51 -24.99 -11.53 9.08
N PRO A 52 -25.10 -10.98 10.30
CA PRO A 52 -26.05 -9.91 10.58
C PRO A 52 -25.82 -8.65 9.72
N LYS A 53 -26.90 -8.08 9.15
CA LYS A 53 -26.87 -6.88 8.27
C LYS A 53 -26.10 -5.67 8.83
N HIS A 54 -25.98 -5.56 10.15
CA HIS A 54 -25.22 -4.47 10.77
C HIS A 54 -23.69 -4.65 10.66
N MET A 55 -23.18 -5.82 10.29
CA MET A 55 -21.76 -6.02 9.99
C MET A 55 -21.41 -5.58 8.56
N GLU A 56 -22.39 -5.55 7.64
CA GLU A 56 -22.19 -5.14 6.24
C GLU A 56 -21.66 -3.70 6.12
N TRP A 57 -22.16 -2.77 6.96
CA TRP A 57 -21.71 -1.37 6.89
C TRP A 57 -20.25 -1.21 7.32
N TYR A 58 -19.80 -1.96 8.34
CA TYR A 58 -18.41 -1.94 8.81
C TYR A 58 -17.49 -2.58 7.78
N ALA A 59 -17.92 -3.68 7.17
CA ALA A 59 -17.24 -4.33 6.07
C ALA A 59 -17.09 -3.41 4.85
N ALA A 60 -18.17 -2.74 4.45
CA ALA A 60 -18.17 -1.78 3.34
C ALA A 60 -17.27 -0.56 3.63
N PHE A 61 -17.25 -0.06 4.87
CA PHE A 61 -16.35 1.01 5.27
C PHE A 61 -14.88 0.58 5.21
N GLY A 62 -14.56 -0.62 5.70
CA GLY A 62 -13.22 -1.21 5.58
C GLY A 62 -12.76 -1.31 4.12
N LEU A 63 -13.63 -1.81 3.24
CA LEU A 63 -13.38 -1.85 1.79
C LEU A 63 -13.13 -0.46 1.19
N MET A 64 -13.92 0.55 1.58
CA MET A 64 -13.70 1.92 1.10
C MET A 64 -12.30 2.41 1.48
N VAL A 65 -11.89 2.21 2.73
CA VAL A 65 -10.58 2.66 3.22
C VAL A 65 -9.44 1.93 2.49
N THR A 66 -9.56 0.62 2.27
CA THR A 66 -8.54 -0.14 1.53
C THR A 66 -8.43 0.31 0.07
N ILE A 67 -9.54 0.61 -0.60
CA ILE A 67 -9.54 1.20 -1.95
C ILE A 67 -8.83 2.55 -1.97
N VAL A 68 -9.17 3.46 -1.04
CA VAL A 68 -8.55 4.80 -0.97
C VAL A 68 -7.05 4.69 -0.69
N TRP A 69 -6.66 3.79 0.20
CA TRP A 69 -5.26 3.54 0.52
C TRP A 69 -4.49 3.03 -0.71
N LEU A 70 -5.05 2.07 -1.43
CA LEU A 70 -4.46 1.50 -2.65
C LEU A 70 -4.33 2.57 -3.74
N TYR A 71 -5.31 3.44 -3.89
CA TYR A 71 -5.25 4.59 -4.81
C TYR A 71 -4.05 5.50 -4.50
N LEU A 72 -3.87 5.89 -3.23
CA LEU A 72 -2.74 6.72 -2.83
C LEU A 72 -1.40 6.02 -3.05
N GLU A 73 -1.34 4.72 -2.81
CA GLU A 73 -0.12 3.94 -3.02
C GLU A 73 0.23 3.87 -4.51
N ILE A 74 -0.73 3.64 -5.40
CA ILE A 74 -0.52 3.72 -6.87
C ILE A 74 -0.05 5.12 -7.28
N LEU A 75 -0.64 6.18 -6.76
CA LEU A 75 -0.17 7.54 -7.05
C LEU A 75 1.27 7.76 -6.59
N ARG A 76 1.65 7.24 -5.41
CA ARG A 76 3.02 7.30 -4.90
C ARG A 76 3.99 6.49 -5.77
N LEU A 77 3.55 5.34 -6.29
CA LEU A 77 4.30 4.56 -7.27
C LEU A 77 4.54 5.32 -8.57
N LEU A 78 3.47 5.87 -9.15
CA LEU A 78 3.57 6.70 -10.36
C LEU A 78 4.46 7.91 -10.15
N ALA A 79 4.39 8.56 -8.98
CA ALA A 79 5.27 9.67 -8.64
C ALA A 79 6.74 9.25 -8.62
N LYS A 80 7.09 8.12 -7.99
CA LYS A 80 8.47 7.58 -7.99
C LYS A 80 8.95 7.16 -9.38
N LEU A 81 8.05 6.68 -10.24
CA LEU A 81 8.35 6.35 -11.64
C LEU A 81 8.58 7.59 -12.51
N ARG A 82 7.84 8.68 -12.23
CA ARG A 82 7.95 9.97 -12.93
C ARG A 82 9.16 10.79 -12.49
N ASP A 83 9.60 10.67 -11.24
CA ASP A 83 10.77 11.40 -10.71
C ASP A 83 12.12 10.77 -11.16
N ARG A 84 12.13 10.22 -12.38
CA ARG A 84 13.29 9.69 -13.09
C ARG A 84 13.62 10.55 -14.30
#